data_AF-A0A9X1IZ08-F1
#
_entry.id   AF-A0A9X1IZ08-F1
#
_cell.length_a   1.000
_cell.length_b   1.000
_cell.length_c   1.000
_cell.angle_alpha   90.00
_cell.angle_beta   90.00
_cell.angle_gamma   90.00
#
_symmetry.space_group_name_H-M   'P 1'
#
loop_
_entity.id
_entity.type
_entity.pdbx_description
1 polymer ?
#
loop_
_entity_poly.entity_id
_entity_poly.type
_entity_poly.pdbx_seq_one_letter_code
_entity_poly.pdbx_strand_id
1 'polypeptide(L)'
;MTTYLEQFARNRRRKEKTEVLTARLPESLYSDFKGYCAELGLSISEAICLLVEREMTGKVSESEELAISDEYKMNDYVVEANTEIVKKETKRSTSNTNRFITTQWQVDGQLPCPYCGRWLVSTNFSRHAKLHSTTTQEIFTNEKYREKINSMIKLKQEELN
;
A
#
# COMPACT_ATOMS: atom_id res chain seq x y z
N MET A 1 -39.11 16.64 -23.21
CA MET A 1 -38.35 15.92 -24.25
C MET A 1 -36.88 16.12 -23.94
N THR A 2 -36.11 15.05 -23.76
CA THR A 2 -34.64 15.15 -23.72
C THR A 2 -34.12 15.47 -25.12
N THR A 3 -33.06 16.24 -25.21
CA THR A 3 -32.49 16.69 -26.49
C THR A 3 -31.59 15.61 -27.10
N TYR A 4 -31.44 15.63 -28.43
CA TYR A 4 -30.65 14.63 -29.19
C TYR A 4 -29.18 14.54 -28.74
N LEU A 5 -28.64 15.56 -28.07
CA LEU A 5 -27.27 15.55 -27.55
C LEU A 5 -27.17 15.00 -26.11
N GLU A 6 -28.25 14.99 -25.33
CA GLU A 6 -28.25 14.45 -23.95
C GLU A 6 -28.08 12.93 -23.91
N GLN A 7 -28.41 12.19 -24.98
CA GLN A 7 -28.13 10.75 -25.06
C GLN A 7 -26.62 10.45 -25.23
N PHE A 8 -25.86 11.41 -25.76
CA PHE A 8 -24.40 11.33 -25.92
C PHE A 8 -23.65 12.04 -24.80
N ALA A 9 -24.34 12.80 -23.95
CA ALA A 9 -23.77 13.29 -22.71
C ALA A 9 -23.31 12.07 -21.90
N ARG A 10 -21.99 11.92 -21.75
CA ARG A 10 -21.33 10.79 -21.06
C ARG A 10 -22.17 10.37 -19.88
N ASN A 11 -22.73 9.16 -19.95
CA ASN A 11 -23.52 8.58 -18.86
C ASN A 11 -22.64 8.54 -17.60
N ARG A 12 -22.70 9.59 -16.79
CA ARG A 12 -22.26 9.61 -15.38
C ARG A 12 -23.23 8.78 -14.53
N ARG A 13 -23.78 7.70 -15.11
CA ARG A 13 -24.41 6.61 -14.37
C ARG A 13 -23.36 6.15 -13.38
N ARG A 14 -23.70 6.37 -12.13
CA ARG A 14 -22.82 6.29 -10.97
C ARG A 14 -21.97 5.02 -11.11
N LYS A 15 -20.65 5.19 -11.39
CA LYS A 15 -19.71 4.14 -10.97
C LYS A 15 -19.98 3.94 -9.49
N GLU A 16 -20.16 2.70 -9.08
CA GLU A 16 -20.34 2.38 -7.68
C GLU A 16 -19.15 2.93 -6.87
N LYS A 17 -19.39 3.30 -5.61
CA LYS A 17 -18.33 3.88 -4.79
C LYS A 17 -17.27 2.81 -4.55
N THR A 18 -16.10 2.98 -5.15
CA THR A 18 -14.95 2.10 -4.95
C THR A 18 -14.34 2.34 -3.57
N GLU A 19 -14.21 1.30 -2.76
CA GLU A 19 -13.47 1.33 -1.50
C GLU A 19 -12.02 0.84 -1.69
N VAL A 20 -11.13 1.20 -0.76
CA VAL A 20 -9.71 0.82 -0.81
C VAL A 20 -9.47 -0.40 0.06
N LEU A 21 -9.18 -1.54 -0.57
CA LEU A 21 -8.76 -2.75 0.12
C LEU A 21 -7.26 -2.70 0.45
N THR A 22 -6.90 -2.94 1.71
CA THR A 22 -5.50 -3.11 2.14
C THR A 22 -5.28 -4.52 2.69
N ALA A 23 -4.48 -5.32 1.98
CA ALA A 23 -4.07 -6.66 2.40
C ALA A 23 -2.56 -6.70 2.73
N ARG A 24 -2.14 -7.67 3.55
CA ARG A 24 -0.72 -8.00 3.75
C ARG A 24 -0.42 -9.31 3.05
N LEU A 25 0.56 -9.30 2.16
CA LEU A 25 1.04 -10.46 1.42
C LEU A 25 2.53 -10.66 1.74
N PRO A 26 3.04 -11.92 1.75
CA PRO A 26 4.48 -12.18 1.69
C PRO A 26 5.10 -11.51 0.46
N GLU A 27 6.34 -11.06 0.58
CA GLU A 27 7.04 -10.32 -0.49
C GLU A 27 7.22 -11.17 -1.76
N SER A 28 7.55 -12.46 -1.61
CA SER A 28 7.61 -13.43 -2.71
C SER A 28 6.27 -13.51 -3.44
N LEU A 29 5.19 -13.86 -2.72
CA LEU A 29 3.84 -13.99 -3.29
C LEU A 29 3.37 -12.71 -4.00
N TYR A 30 3.69 -11.54 -3.46
CA TYR A 30 3.38 -10.26 -4.13
C TYR A 30 4.21 -10.04 -5.40
N SER A 31 5.50 -10.42 -5.37
CA SER A 31 6.38 -10.35 -6.54
C SER A 31 5.89 -11.26 -7.67
N ASP A 32 5.57 -12.51 -7.33
CA ASP A 32 5.08 -13.52 -8.28
C ASP A 32 3.74 -13.09 -8.89
N PHE A 33 2.78 -12.68 -8.05
CA PHE A 33 1.48 -12.17 -8.52
C PHE A 33 1.62 -10.91 -9.39
N LYS A 34 2.54 -10.00 -9.06
CA LYS A 34 2.81 -8.81 -9.85
C LYS A 34 3.42 -9.15 -11.22
N GLY A 35 4.32 -10.13 -11.28
CA GLY A 35 4.87 -10.65 -12.54
C GLY A 35 3.76 -11.20 -13.44
N TYR A 36 2.95 -12.10 -12.89
CA TYR A 36 1.81 -12.70 -13.58
C TYR A 36 0.79 -11.67 -14.09
N CYS A 37 0.47 -10.63 -13.31
CA CYS A 37 -0.39 -9.53 -13.77
C CYS A 37 0.22 -8.80 -14.99
N ALA A 38 1.54 -8.57 -14.98
CA ALA A 38 2.23 -7.87 -16.06
C ALA A 38 2.28 -8.71 -17.36
N GLU A 39 2.47 -10.02 -17.25
CA GLU A 39 2.41 -10.96 -18.39
C GLU A 39 1.02 -10.98 -19.05
N LEU A 40 -0.04 -10.89 -18.25
CA LEU A 40 -1.44 -10.78 -18.73
C LEU A 40 -1.84 -9.37 -19.16
N GLY A 41 -0.96 -8.37 -19.03
CA GLY A 41 -1.27 -6.97 -19.34
C GLY A 41 -2.31 -6.31 -18.41
N LEU A 42 -2.56 -6.89 -17.24
CA LEU A 42 -3.53 -6.40 -16.25
C LEU A 42 -2.86 -5.51 -15.20
N SER A 43 -3.56 -4.47 -14.73
CA SER A 43 -3.16 -3.83 -13.48
C SER A 43 -3.47 -4.74 -12.29
N ILE A 44 -2.69 -4.60 -11.22
CA ILE A 44 -2.88 -5.32 -9.95
C ILE A 44 -4.32 -5.13 -9.42
N SER A 45 -4.89 -3.94 -9.58
CA SER A 45 -6.27 -3.65 -9.15
C SER A 45 -7.32 -4.38 -9.99
N GLU A 46 -7.15 -4.44 -11.31
CA GLU A 46 -8.06 -5.19 -12.19
C GLU A 46 -7.99 -6.70 -11.91
N ALA A 47 -6.79 -7.25 -11.76
CA ALA A 47 -6.60 -8.66 -11.40
C ALA A 47 -7.26 -9.00 -10.04
N ILE A 48 -7.13 -8.13 -9.03
CA ILE A 48 -7.79 -8.31 -7.74
C ILE A 48 -9.32 -8.23 -7.88
N CYS A 49 -9.86 -7.26 -8.63
CA CYS A 49 -11.31 -7.17 -8.88
C CYS A 49 -11.84 -8.44 -9.55
N LEU A 50 -11.19 -8.93 -10.61
CA LEU A 50 -11.58 -10.14 -11.31
C LEU A 50 -11.53 -11.40 -10.42
N LEU A 51 -10.51 -11.52 -9.56
CA LEU A 51 -10.42 -12.62 -8.60
C LEU A 51 -11.53 -12.57 -7.55
N VAL A 52 -11.81 -11.39 -6.98
CA VAL A 52 -12.90 -11.20 -6.01
C VAL A 52 -14.27 -11.44 -6.67
N GLU A 53 -14.49 -10.96 -7.89
CA GLU A 53 -15.73 -11.22 -8.64
C GLU A 53 -15.91 -12.72 -8.93
N ARG A 54 -14.85 -13.42 -9.37
CA ARG A 54 -14.89 -14.88 -9.58
C ARG A 54 -15.28 -15.62 -8.29
N GLU A 55 -14.62 -15.30 -7.18
CA GLU A 55 -14.86 -15.92 -5.87
C GLU A 55 -16.30 -15.67 -5.39
N MET A 56 -16.77 -14.41 -5.44
CA MET A 56 -18.11 -14.02 -4.98
C MET A 56 -19.24 -14.55 -5.86
N THR A 57 -19.00 -14.74 -7.16
CA THR A 57 -20.03 -15.19 -8.10
C THR A 57 -20.13 -16.72 -8.18
N GLY A 58 -19.14 -17.45 -7.65
CA GLY A 58 -19.12 -18.93 -7.65
C GLY A 58 -19.10 -19.57 -9.04
N LYS A 59 -18.92 -18.79 -10.11
CA LYS A 59 -18.91 -19.26 -11.50
C LYS A 59 -17.55 -19.84 -11.84
N VAL A 60 -17.40 -21.14 -11.58
CA VAL A 60 -16.45 -21.97 -12.33
C VAL A 60 -16.95 -21.96 -13.79
N SER A 61 -16.33 -21.14 -14.62
CA SER A 61 -16.53 -21.21 -16.08
C SER A 61 -15.75 -22.41 -16.58
N GLU A 62 -16.44 -23.54 -16.64
CA GLU A 62 -16.03 -24.71 -17.43
C GLU A 62 -15.97 -24.28 -18.90
N SER A 63 -14.96 -24.74 -19.65
CA SER A 63 -14.53 -24.22 -20.96
C SER A 63 -13.78 -22.87 -20.87
N GLU A 64 -12.48 -22.80 -21.14
CA GLU A 64 -11.91 -23.11 -22.46
C GLU A 64 -10.57 -23.88 -22.37
N GLU A 65 -10.44 -24.95 -23.16
CA GLU A 65 -9.22 -25.77 -23.23
C GLU A 65 -8.14 -25.09 -24.08
N LEU A 66 -6.97 -24.84 -23.49
CA LEU A 66 -5.71 -24.87 -24.21
C LEU A 66 -4.68 -25.71 -23.43
N ALA A 67 -4.68 -27.01 -23.71
CA ALA A 67 -3.50 -27.85 -23.54
C ALA A 67 -2.36 -27.33 -24.47
N ILE A 68 -1.07 -27.49 -24.24
CA ILE A 68 -0.20 -28.68 -24.09
C ILE A 68 1.16 -28.11 -23.57
N SER A 69 1.94 -28.68 -22.63
CA SER A 69 1.98 -29.98 -21.94
C SER A 69 2.84 -29.89 -20.64
N ASP A 70 2.78 -30.95 -19.81
CA ASP A 70 3.90 -31.65 -19.12
C ASP A 70 5.07 -30.87 -18.46
N GLU A 71 5.54 -31.17 -17.25
CA GLU A 71 5.42 -32.44 -16.49
C GLU A 71 5.81 -32.27 -14.99
N TYR A 72 5.20 -33.09 -14.11
CA TYR A 72 5.64 -33.46 -12.75
C TYR A 72 5.70 -32.39 -11.61
N LYS A 73 5.43 -32.72 -10.34
CA LYS A 73 5.18 -34.04 -9.72
C LYS A 73 4.24 -33.96 -8.51
N MET A 74 3.43 -34.99 -8.34
CA MET A 74 2.53 -35.22 -7.19
C MET A 74 3.29 -35.27 -5.86
N ASN A 75 2.59 -34.92 -4.78
CA ASN A 75 2.55 -35.78 -3.60
C ASN A 75 1.12 -35.82 -3.06
N ASP A 76 0.48 -36.97 -3.28
CA ASP A 76 -0.81 -37.33 -2.69
C ASP A 76 -0.59 -37.77 -1.24
N TYR A 77 -1.37 -37.21 -0.32
CA TYR A 77 -1.77 -37.94 0.88
C TYR A 77 -3.10 -37.42 1.41
N VAL A 78 -4.20 -37.95 0.85
CA VAL A 78 -5.54 -37.81 1.43
C VAL A 78 -5.61 -38.48 2.80
N VAL A 79 -5.98 -37.72 3.84
CA VAL A 79 -6.62 -38.26 5.03
C VAL A 79 -7.78 -37.36 5.42
N GLU A 80 -9.00 -37.83 5.21
CA GLU A 80 -10.18 -37.25 5.85
C GLU A 80 -10.17 -37.58 7.35
N ALA A 81 -10.28 -36.57 8.21
CA ALA A 81 -10.58 -36.76 9.62
C ALA A 81 -11.35 -35.55 10.18
N ASN A 82 -12.66 -35.72 10.38
CA ASN A 82 -13.50 -34.78 11.10
C ASN A 82 -12.98 -34.60 12.54
N THR A 83 -12.51 -33.40 12.89
CA THR A 83 -12.28 -33.00 14.29
C THR A 83 -12.68 -31.55 14.53
N GLU A 84 -13.10 -31.26 15.75
CA GLU A 84 -13.92 -30.09 16.10
C GLU A 84 -13.14 -28.76 16.10
N ILE A 85 -13.87 -27.65 15.93
CA ILE A 85 -13.32 -26.29 15.95
C ILE A 85 -12.88 -25.92 17.37
N VAL A 86 -11.66 -26.29 17.74
CA VAL A 86 -10.99 -25.77 18.93
C VAL A 86 -10.59 -24.32 18.64
N LYS A 87 -11.35 -23.36 19.19
CA LYS A 87 -10.98 -21.94 19.23
C LYS A 87 -9.68 -21.76 20.00
N LYS A 88 -8.54 -21.85 19.29
CA LYS A 88 -7.24 -21.46 19.84
C LYS A 88 -7.22 -19.94 19.93
N GLU A 89 -7.32 -19.40 21.14
CA GLU A 89 -7.07 -17.98 21.38
C GLU A 89 -5.61 -17.67 21.00
N THR A 90 -5.41 -17.15 19.80
CA THR A 90 -4.12 -16.60 19.39
C THR A 90 -3.83 -15.37 20.22
N LYS A 91 -3.05 -15.55 21.29
CA LYS A 91 -2.45 -14.47 22.07
C LYS A 91 -1.84 -13.47 21.09
N ARG A 92 -2.37 -12.24 21.07
CA ARG A 92 -1.87 -11.17 20.21
C ARG A 92 -0.39 -10.96 20.53
N SER A 93 0.49 -11.36 19.62
CA SER A 93 1.87 -10.90 19.64
C SER A 93 1.85 -9.42 19.32
N THR A 94 1.89 -8.58 20.34
CA THR A 94 2.09 -7.13 20.21
C THR A 94 3.55 -6.88 19.86
N SER A 95 3.91 -7.18 18.61
CA SER A 95 5.16 -6.76 18.03
C SER A 95 5.15 -5.24 17.91
N ASN A 96 5.64 -4.56 18.96
CA ASN A 96 5.81 -3.11 19.01
C ASN A 96 6.81 -2.69 17.93
N THR A 97 6.29 -2.49 16.72
CA THR A 97 7.05 -1.93 15.61
C THR A 97 7.18 -0.45 15.90
N ASN A 98 8.30 -0.06 16.52
CA ASN A 98 8.60 1.32 16.90
C ASN A 98 8.77 2.18 15.64
N ARG A 99 7.64 2.60 15.06
CA ARG A 99 7.58 3.53 13.93
C ARG A 99 8.24 4.83 14.35
N PHE A 100 9.24 5.27 13.61
CA PHE A 100 9.86 6.57 13.84
C PHE A 100 8.83 7.69 13.66
N ILE A 101 8.58 8.49 14.71
CA ILE A 101 7.57 9.55 14.73
C ILE A 101 8.28 10.91 14.64
N THR A 102 7.88 11.74 13.67
CA THR A 102 8.49 13.05 13.43
C THR A 102 7.74 14.23 14.05
N THR A 103 6.62 14.01 14.75
CA THR A 103 5.72 15.05 15.26
C THR A 103 6.41 16.09 16.12
N GLN A 104 7.38 15.70 16.94
CA GLN A 104 8.14 16.60 17.82
C GLN A 104 9.03 17.63 17.08
N TRP A 105 9.23 17.48 15.77
CA TRP A 105 9.95 18.45 14.92
C TRP A 105 9.03 19.15 13.91
N GLN A 106 7.72 18.92 13.97
CA GLN A 106 6.76 19.53 13.04
C GLN A 106 6.32 20.91 13.52
N VAL A 107 6.38 21.89 12.63
CA VAL A 107 5.81 23.24 12.82
C VAL A 107 4.90 23.50 11.64
N ASP A 108 3.61 23.75 11.91
CA ASP A 108 2.56 23.91 10.89
C ASP A 108 2.54 22.76 9.85
N GLY A 109 2.56 21.51 10.33
CA GLY A 109 2.57 20.30 9.47
C GLY A 109 3.83 20.12 8.60
N GLN A 110 4.80 21.01 8.71
CA GLN A 110 6.05 21.03 7.94
C GLN A 110 7.25 20.62 8.80
N LEU A 111 8.27 20.06 8.16
CA LEU A 111 9.53 19.62 8.76
C LEU A 111 10.70 20.44 8.18
N PRO A 112 11.70 20.81 9.01
CA PRO A 112 12.90 21.50 8.55
C PRO A 112 13.89 20.51 7.91
N CYS A 113 14.48 20.88 6.77
CA CYS A 113 15.60 20.14 6.19
C CYS A 113 16.94 20.84 6.51
N PRO A 114 17.83 20.25 7.32
CA PRO A 114 19.10 20.86 7.69
C PRO A 114 20.10 20.96 6.51
N TYR A 115 19.96 20.12 5.49
CA TYR A 115 20.81 20.15 4.30
C TYR A 115 20.55 21.37 3.41
N CYS A 116 19.29 21.63 3.07
CA CYS A 116 18.92 22.71 2.14
C CYS A 116 18.30 23.95 2.79
N GLY A 117 18.07 23.94 4.11
CA GLY A 117 17.46 25.04 4.86
C GLY A 117 15.96 25.26 4.58
N ARG A 118 15.31 24.37 3.83
CA ARG A 118 13.89 24.50 3.44
C ARG A 118 12.96 23.84 4.43
N TRP A 119 11.76 24.39 4.54
CA TRP A 119 10.61 23.77 5.17
C TRP A 119 9.78 23.00 4.14
N LEU A 120 9.36 21.79 4.50
CA LEU A 120 8.69 20.85 3.59
C LEU A 120 7.53 20.16 4.29
N VAL A 121 6.41 19.97 3.59
CA VAL A 121 5.25 19.24 4.13
C VAL A 121 5.69 17.84 4.59
N SER A 122 5.33 17.48 5.82
CA SER A 122 5.75 16.23 6.48
C SER A 122 5.51 14.96 5.64
N THR A 123 4.38 14.88 4.94
CA THR A 123 4.01 13.77 4.05
C THR A 123 4.98 13.57 2.87
N ASN A 124 5.62 14.64 2.40
CA ASN A 124 6.58 14.62 1.29
C ASN A 124 8.05 14.61 1.76
N PHE A 125 8.32 14.79 3.06
CA PHE A 125 9.68 14.91 3.58
C PHE A 125 10.54 13.68 3.29
N SER A 126 9.98 12.47 3.41
CA SER A 126 10.70 11.22 3.10
C SER A 126 11.07 11.07 1.62
N ARG A 127 10.36 11.76 0.70
CA ARG A 127 10.77 11.85 -0.72
C ARG A 127 11.92 12.85 -0.89
N HIS A 128 11.88 13.95 -0.14
CA HIS A 128 12.95 14.95 -0.15
C HIS A 128 14.25 14.44 0.47
N ALA A 129 14.20 13.69 1.57
CA ALA A 129 15.38 13.12 2.24
C ALA A 129 16.25 12.29 1.27
N LYS A 130 15.61 11.51 0.38
CA LYS A 130 16.28 10.72 -0.66
C LYS A 130 17.11 11.56 -1.63
N LEU A 131 16.79 12.85 -1.84
CA LEU A 131 17.60 13.75 -2.67
C LEU A 131 18.96 14.07 -2.04
N HIS A 132 19.07 13.95 -0.72
CA HIS A 132 20.33 14.08 0.04
C HIS A 132 20.97 12.72 0.34
N SER A 133 20.54 11.64 -0.34
CA SER A 133 20.98 10.26 -0.09
C SER A 133 20.85 9.82 1.38
N THR A 134 19.85 10.32 2.10
CA THR A 134 19.59 9.99 3.51
C THR A 134 18.12 9.70 3.78
N THR A 135 17.85 9.09 4.93
CA THR A 135 16.50 8.82 5.44
C THR A 135 16.01 9.92 6.37
N THR A 136 14.68 10.03 6.50
CA THR A 136 14.05 10.92 7.49
C THR A 136 14.52 10.62 8.91
N GLN A 137 14.77 9.35 9.25
CA GLN A 137 15.26 8.98 10.57
C GLN A 137 16.67 9.53 10.81
N GLU A 138 17.63 9.27 9.91
CA GLU A 138 19.00 9.75 10.03
C GLU A 138 19.10 11.28 10.12
N ILE A 139 18.24 12.01 9.42
CA ILE A 139 18.17 13.48 9.51
C ILE A 139 17.89 13.96 10.93
N PHE A 140 16.98 13.29 11.65
CA PHE A 140 16.49 13.70 12.96
C PHE A 140 17.16 12.97 14.14
N THR A 141 17.86 11.85 13.90
CA THR A 141 18.65 11.13 14.92
C THR A 141 20.13 11.50 14.91
N ASN A 142 20.67 12.08 13.84
CA ASN A 142 22.08 12.45 13.76
C ASN A 142 22.35 13.76 14.51
N GLU A 143 23.22 13.69 15.52
CA GLU A 143 23.59 14.79 16.39
C GLU A 143 24.11 16.03 15.63
N LYS A 144 24.83 15.83 14.52
CA LYS A 144 25.36 16.90 13.65
C LYS A 144 24.27 17.86 13.13
N TYR A 145 23.04 17.40 13.00
CA TYR A 145 21.93 18.22 12.48
C TYR A 145 20.97 18.71 13.57
N ARG A 146 21.06 18.16 14.78
CA ARG A 146 20.13 18.42 15.88
C ARG A 146 20.06 19.90 16.26
N GLU A 147 21.21 20.56 16.40
CA GLU A 147 21.28 22.00 16.70
C GLU A 147 20.61 22.83 15.59
N LYS A 148 20.98 22.58 14.32
CA LYS A 148 20.43 23.31 13.17
C LYS A 148 18.92 23.12 13.02
N ILE A 149 18.41 21.91 13.25
CA ILE A 149 16.98 21.60 13.27
C ILE A 149 16.28 22.39 14.38
N ASN A 150 16.83 22.41 15.59
CA ASN A 150 16.26 23.15 16.73
C ASN A 150 16.25 24.66 16.47
N SER A 151 17.33 25.23 15.92
CA SER A 151 17.39 26.64 15.54
C SER A 151 16.34 27.01 14.50
N MET A 152 16.15 26.18 13.47
CA MET A 152 15.09 26.40 12.48
C MET A 152 13.70 26.35 13.13
N ILE A 153 13.40 25.34 13.95
CA ILE A 153 12.12 25.20 14.65
C ILE A 153 11.82 26.43 15.50
N LYS A 154 12.80 26.90 16.29
CA LYS A 154 12.64 28.08 17.13
C LYS A 154 12.32 29.33 16.30
N LEU A 155 13.08 29.61 15.24
CA LEU A 155 12.83 30.75 14.34
C LEU A 155 11.41 30.71 13.74
N LYS A 156 10.96 29.53 13.25
CA LYS A 156 9.62 29.43 12.67
C LYS A 156 8.48 29.50 13.70
N GLN A 157 8.75 29.11 14.95
CA GLN A 157 7.80 29.32 16.06
C GLN A 157 7.75 30.81 16.46
N GLU A 158 8.86 31.54 16.34
CA GLU A 158 8.89 33.00 16.54
C GLU A 158 8.20 33.75 15.38
N GLU A 159 8.28 33.27 14.13
CA GLU A 159 7.56 33.82 12.97
C GLU A 159 6.03 33.61 12.99
N LEU A 160 5.54 32.69 13.83
CA LEU A 160 4.12 32.30 13.90
C LEU A 160 3.38 32.86 15.14
N ASN A 161 4.08 33.58 16.03
CA ASN A 161 3.53 34.23 17.23
C ASN A 161 3.41 35.75 17.05
#